data_AF-A0A933ZH02-F1
#
_entry.id   AF-A0A933ZH02-F1
#
_cell.length_a   1.000
_cell.length_b   1.000
_cell.length_c   1.000
_cell.angle_alpha   90.00
_cell.angle_beta   90.00
_cell.angle_gamma   90.00
#
_symmetry.space_group_name_H-M   'P 1'
#
loop_
_entity.id
_entity.type
_entity.pdbx_description
1 polymer ?
#
loop_
_entity_poly.entity_id
_entity_poly.type
_entity_poly.pdbx_seq_one_letter_code
_entity_poly.pdbx_strand_id
1 'polypeptide(L)'
;MSLRNWLALTALALSACGSEDAQNPWFAGHDAAAGGDSEPWGDATAEGKPESGSGGQAGDGAAPADAGNPWVTIVSPKQGEKVANPVSFAFEAGGGVKTVWFEADGYPLQATAIPVAQGSHTYKFTGVNTQRHVVLQGRDQADQTVATDEVDFTPVSCILADQPGFNHYTIAAINNTSEYPKDGSSPYCWESQGGTCGAHWGMVHDGLYTAEKLFPGGGDCFCSGHTLEIFLRAYRLWQKDKAVAEDVPFTVGANQLLIGDVDPYGSNGGHFYQYWQGFGITNEASAAEGFAQFGIGKSFAQSEWDQVLPGDYVNLSRTTGSGHAVIFVDWIVENGAKVGLRYYGCNSHGDSCPDETDPLNTTNNSGPSFNTELFDGMGGTVIPKYLFIGRAFEPG
;
A
#
# COMPACT_ATOMS: atom_id res chain seq x y z
N MET A 1 -33.91 -16.24 25.28
CA MET A 1 -35.31 -15.75 25.35
C MET A 1 -35.23 -14.29 25.75
N SER A 2 -35.67 -13.27 25.01
CA SER A 2 -36.79 -13.13 24.09
C SER A 2 -36.46 -12.06 23.04
N LEU A 3 -36.80 -12.31 21.77
CA LEU A 3 -36.97 -11.27 20.75
C LEU A 3 -38.05 -10.28 21.21
N ARG A 4 -37.79 -8.96 21.14
CA ARG A 4 -38.78 -7.88 20.87
C ARG A 4 -38.16 -6.50 21.13
N ASN A 5 -37.81 -5.80 20.05
CA ASN A 5 -38.30 -4.45 19.71
C ASN A 5 -37.41 -3.83 18.62
N TRP A 6 -37.60 -4.33 17.41
CA TRP A 6 -37.30 -3.61 16.18
C TRP A 6 -38.50 -2.71 15.86
N LEU A 7 -38.28 -1.40 15.77
CA LEU A 7 -39.07 -0.33 15.15
C LEU A 7 -39.05 0.93 16.02
N ALA A 8 -38.25 1.91 15.60
CA ALA A 8 -38.47 3.37 15.66
C ALA A 8 -37.21 4.14 16.05
N LEU A 9 -36.30 4.32 15.09
CA LEU A 9 -35.48 5.54 14.97
C LEU A 9 -34.94 5.60 13.54
N THR A 10 -35.83 5.94 12.61
CA THR A 10 -35.48 6.36 11.26
C THR A 10 -35.53 7.88 11.21
N ALA A 11 -34.57 8.48 10.51
CA ALA A 11 -34.47 9.88 10.09
C ALA A 11 -33.71 10.84 11.01
N LEU A 12 -32.38 10.87 10.88
CA LEU A 12 -31.58 12.08 10.64
C LEU A 12 -30.16 11.68 10.22
N ALA A 13 -29.65 12.31 9.15
CA ALA A 13 -28.35 12.14 8.49
C ALA A 13 -28.30 11.18 7.28
N LEU A 14 -28.75 11.67 6.12
CA LEU A 14 -28.54 11.06 4.80
C LEU A 14 -28.04 12.15 3.84
N SER A 15 -26.73 12.33 3.77
CA SER A 15 -26.00 12.90 2.62
C SER A 15 -24.51 13.01 2.97
N ALA A 16 -23.72 11.98 2.68
CA ALA A 16 -22.26 12.08 2.54
C ALA A 16 -21.69 10.73 2.08
N CYS A 17 -21.73 10.47 0.77
CA CYS A 17 -20.78 9.62 0.04
C CYS A 17 -21.23 9.62 -1.43
N GLY A 18 -20.87 10.68 -2.14
CA GLY A 18 -20.90 10.69 -3.61
C GLY A 18 -19.61 10.05 -4.13
N SER A 19 -19.75 9.18 -5.13
CA SER A 19 -18.65 8.61 -5.92
C SER A 19 -18.11 9.67 -6.87
N GLU A 20 -16.79 9.82 -6.99
CA GLU A 20 -16.20 10.57 -8.10
C GLU A 20 -14.93 9.91 -8.66
N ASP A 21 -14.92 9.88 -9.99
CA ASP A 21 -13.80 9.65 -10.90
C ASP A 21 -12.74 10.75 -10.75
N ALA A 22 -11.47 10.37 -10.70
CA ALA A 22 -10.37 11.28 -11.02
C ALA A 22 -9.18 10.50 -11.60
N GLN A 23 -8.93 10.72 -12.89
CA GLN A 23 -7.67 10.41 -13.56
C GLN A 23 -6.68 11.56 -13.29
N ASN A 24 -5.48 11.29 -12.75
CA ASN A 24 -4.32 12.17 -13.00
C ASN A 24 -2.95 11.52 -12.65
N PRO A 25 -1.83 11.95 -13.30
CA PRO A 25 -0.55 11.24 -13.37
C PRO A 25 0.61 11.83 -12.51
N TRP A 26 1.51 10.92 -12.11
CA TRP A 26 3.00 10.91 -12.07
C TRP A 26 3.93 12.04 -11.52
N PHE A 27 5.01 11.56 -10.83
CA PHE A 27 6.38 12.08 -10.48
C PHE A 27 6.56 12.96 -9.21
N ALA A 28 7.59 12.89 -8.34
CA ALA A 28 8.84 12.08 -8.17
C ALA A 28 9.57 12.30 -6.79
N GLY A 29 10.42 11.33 -6.37
CA GLY A 29 11.64 11.43 -5.48
C GLY A 29 11.47 11.41 -3.94
N HIS A 30 12.33 10.83 -3.06
CA HIS A 30 13.67 10.19 -3.13
C HIS A 30 14.00 9.42 -1.82
N ASP A 31 14.90 8.43 -1.88
CA ASP A 31 16.04 8.17 -0.95
C ASP A 31 17.02 7.21 -1.68
N ALA A 32 18.35 7.24 -1.52
CA ALA A 32 19.12 7.56 -0.32
C ALA A 32 20.45 8.33 -0.57
N ALA A 33 20.85 9.04 0.48
CA ALA A 33 22.10 9.77 0.76
C ALA A 33 23.34 9.49 -0.12
N ALA A 34 23.82 10.54 -0.79
CA ALA A 34 25.17 10.62 -1.33
C ALA A 34 25.95 11.75 -0.64
N GLY A 35 27.02 11.37 0.07
CA GLY A 35 28.08 12.30 0.48
C GLY A 35 28.89 12.74 -0.74
N GLY A 36 29.26 14.02 -0.78
CA GLY A 36 30.14 14.59 -1.79
C GLY A 36 31.60 14.17 -1.62
N ASP A 37 32.35 14.11 -2.72
CA ASP A 37 33.33 15.15 -3.06
C ASP A 37 34.04 14.88 -4.42
N SER A 38 34.15 15.97 -5.19
CA SER A 38 35.17 16.35 -6.20
C SER A 38 35.56 15.47 -7.41
N GLU A 39 35.14 15.97 -8.59
CA GLU A 39 35.79 16.13 -9.91
C GLU A 39 37.36 16.11 -10.04
N PRO A 40 37.97 16.25 -11.26
CA PRO A 40 37.69 15.72 -12.61
C PRO A 40 39.00 15.27 -13.35
N TRP A 41 39.09 15.43 -14.70
CA TRP A 41 40.19 15.18 -15.68
C TRP A 41 40.13 13.82 -16.41
N GLY A 42 40.16 13.71 -17.74
CA GLY A 42 40.34 14.71 -18.80
C GLY A 42 40.25 14.08 -20.21
N ASP A 43 40.11 14.96 -21.19
CA ASP A 43 40.13 14.72 -22.64
C ASP A 43 41.39 13.97 -23.13
N ALA A 44 41.22 13.08 -24.10
CA ALA A 44 42.26 12.76 -25.08
C ALA A 44 41.67 12.21 -26.39
N THR A 45 41.73 13.05 -27.42
CA THR A 45 41.64 12.73 -28.84
C THR A 45 42.79 11.80 -29.28
N ALA A 46 42.56 10.85 -30.19
CA ALA A 46 43.53 10.49 -31.22
C ALA A 46 42.92 9.65 -32.36
N GLU A 47 43.08 10.16 -33.57
CA GLU A 47 42.88 9.52 -34.86
C GLU A 47 43.86 8.35 -35.08
N GLY A 48 43.44 7.34 -35.83
CA GLY A 48 44.34 6.28 -36.30
C GLY A 48 43.66 5.17 -37.10
N LYS A 49 43.68 5.29 -38.43
CA LYS A 49 43.55 4.22 -39.42
C LYS A 49 44.67 4.43 -40.46
N PRO A 50 45.04 3.48 -41.33
CA PRO A 50 44.69 2.05 -41.37
C PRO A 50 45.94 1.14 -41.54
N GLU A 51 45.78 -0.18 -41.44
CA GLU A 51 46.54 -1.09 -42.32
C GLU A 51 45.85 -2.45 -42.49
N SER A 52 46.02 -2.96 -43.70
CA SER A 52 45.39 -4.12 -44.33
C SER A 52 46.10 -5.43 -44.00
N GLY A 53 45.34 -6.50 -43.77
CA GLY A 53 45.86 -7.86 -43.71
C GLY A 53 44.79 -8.88 -44.10
N SER A 54 44.98 -9.49 -45.26
CA SER A 54 44.16 -10.55 -45.85
C SER A 54 44.52 -11.94 -45.32
N GLY A 55 43.53 -12.84 -45.15
CA GLY A 55 43.74 -14.28 -45.30
C GLY A 55 42.82 -15.21 -44.50
N GLY A 56 42.01 -16.01 -45.21
CA GLY A 56 41.88 -17.45 -44.89
C GLY A 56 40.62 -17.97 -44.17
N GLN A 57 39.52 -18.10 -44.91
CA GLN A 57 38.61 -19.27 -45.07
C GLN A 57 38.14 -20.18 -43.89
N ALA A 58 36.79 -20.30 -43.88
CA ALA A 58 35.95 -21.51 -43.76
C ALA A 58 35.73 -22.17 -42.39
N GLY A 59 34.53 -21.93 -41.86
CA GLY A 59 33.85 -22.73 -40.85
C GLY A 59 32.34 -22.51 -40.95
N ASP A 60 31.69 -23.22 -41.86
CA ASP A 60 30.24 -23.20 -42.07
C ASP A 60 29.52 -23.88 -40.88
N GLY A 61 29.17 -23.08 -39.88
CA GLY A 61 28.04 -23.32 -39.01
C GLY A 61 27.05 -22.19 -39.25
N ALA A 62 26.01 -22.43 -40.02
CA ALA A 62 24.99 -21.43 -40.34
C ALA A 62 24.35 -20.90 -39.05
N ALA A 63 24.83 -19.74 -38.59
CA ALA A 63 24.12 -18.91 -37.64
C ALA A 63 22.83 -18.41 -38.32
N PRO A 64 21.67 -18.48 -37.65
CA PRO A 64 20.42 -18.03 -38.25
C PRO A 64 20.49 -16.54 -38.57
N ALA A 65 19.86 -16.19 -39.68
CA ALA A 65 19.89 -14.89 -40.35
C ALA A 65 19.11 -13.81 -39.60
N ASP A 66 19.60 -13.44 -38.42
CA ASP A 66 19.16 -12.24 -37.68
C ASP A 66 20.38 -11.40 -37.27
N ALA A 67 21.30 -11.20 -38.21
CA ALA A 67 22.41 -10.26 -38.10
C ALA A 67 21.94 -8.79 -38.20
N GLY A 68 20.75 -8.50 -37.68
CA GLY A 68 20.26 -7.14 -37.48
C GLY A 68 21.09 -6.44 -36.40
N ASN A 69 20.95 -5.13 -36.30
CA ASN A 69 21.58 -4.35 -35.24
C ASN A 69 21.22 -4.94 -33.86
N PRO A 70 22.16 -5.01 -32.90
CA PRO A 70 21.88 -5.48 -31.54
C PRO A 70 20.72 -4.71 -30.91
N TRP A 71 19.83 -5.42 -30.23
CA TRP A 71 18.71 -4.82 -29.53
C TRP A 71 18.34 -5.63 -28.29
N VAL A 72 17.76 -4.94 -27.30
CA VAL A 72 17.09 -5.51 -26.14
C VAL A 72 15.79 -4.75 -25.89
N THR A 73 14.83 -5.39 -25.24
CA THR A 73 13.58 -4.76 -24.84
C THR A 73 13.07 -5.36 -23.54
N ILE A 74 12.65 -4.49 -22.62
CA ILE A 74 11.92 -4.86 -21.41
C ILE A 74 10.45 -5.00 -21.80
N VAL A 75 9.93 -6.22 -21.73
CA VAL A 75 8.52 -6.53 -22.05
C VAL A 75 7.62 -6.27 -20.84
N SER A 76 8.15 -6.50 -19.63
CA SER A 76 7.48 -6.23 -18.35
C SER A 76 8.54 -5.98 -17.27
N PRO A 77 8.32 -5.05 -16.32
CA PRO A 77 7.17 -4.14 -16.19
C PRO A 77 7.08 -3.10 -17.32
N LYS A 78 5.94 -2.44 -17.48
CA LYS A 78 5.76 -1.31 -18.40
C LYS A 78 6.10 0.03 -17.74
N GLN A 79 6.35 1.04 -18.57
CA GLN A 79 6.58 2.41 -18.11
C GLN A 79 5.40 2.88 -17.24
N GLY A 80 5.73 3.23 -16.01
CA GLY A 80 4.81 3.68 -14.98
C GLY A 80 3.94 2.57 -14.34
N GLU A 81 4.31 1.30 -14.46
CA GLU A 81 3.52 0.25 -13.83
C GLU A 81 3.76 0.18 -12.31
N LYS A 82 2.74 -0.22 -11.53
CA LYS A 82 2.92 -0.67 -10.15
C LYS A 82 2.91 -2.20 -10.17
N VAL A 83 4.01 -2.84 -9.76
CA VAL A 83 4.18 -4.31 -9.88
C VAL A 83 4.48 -4.94 -8.54
N ALA A 84 4.00 -6.15 -8.32
CA ALA A 84 4.25 -6.89 -7.09
C ALA A 84 5.75 -7.09 -6.87
N ASN A 85 6.17 -7.02 -5.61
CA ASN A 85 7.53 -7.36 -5.19
C ASN A 85 7.54 -8.76 -4.55
N PRO A 86 8.32 -9.74 -5.04
CA PRO A 86 9.40 -9.63 -6.02
C PRO A 86 8.93 -9.39 -7.46
N VAL A 87 9.69 -8.56 -8.18
CA VAL A 87 9.38 -8.16 -9.55
C VAL A 87 9.97 -9.18 -10.51
N SER A 88 9.16 -9.65 -11.45
CA SER A 88 9.62 -10.49 -12.57
C SER A 88 9.74 -9.64 -13.83
N PHE A 89 10.97 -9.42 -14.26
CA PHE A 89 11.30 -8.80 -15.53
C PHE A 89 11.17 -9.81 -16.65
N ALA A 90 10.35 -9.52 -17.65
CA ALA A 90 10.35 -10.26 -18.92
C ALA A 90 11.10 -9.42 -19.95
N PHE A 91 11.96 -10.04 -20.75
CA PHE A 91 12.77 -9.33 -21.73
C PHE A 91 13.01 -10.14 -22.99
N GLU A 92 13.26 -9.42 -24.08
CA GLU A 92 13.65 -9.97 -25.37
C GLU A 92 14.97 -9.33 -25.83
N ALA A 93 15.70 -10.05 -26.67
CA ALA A 93 16.98 -9.60 -27.21
C ALA A 93 17.28 -10.25 -28.56
N GLY A 94 18.02 -9.54 -29.42
CA GLY A 94 18.43 -10.05 -30.72
C GLY A 94 19.66 -9.33 -31.28
N GLY A 95 19.97 -9.56 -32.56
CA GLY A 95 21.05 -8.85 -33.25
C GLY A 95 22.45 -9.10 -32.69
N GLY A 96 22.70 -10.29 -32.14
CA GLY A 96 24.03 -10.68 -31.63
C GLY A 96 24.23 -10.52 -30.12
N VAL A 97 23.25 -10.01 -29.38
CA VAL A 97 23.25 -10.01 -27.90
C VAL A 97 23.30 -11.46 -27.38
N LYS A 98 24.18 -11.71 -26.39
CA LYS A 98 24.42 -13.03 -25.78
C LYS A 98 23.94 -13.10 -24.34
N THR A 99 24.15 -12.03 -23.60
CA THR A 99 23.74 -11.91 -22.20
C THR A 99 23.12 -10.55 -21.93
N VAL A 100 22.42 -10.44 -20.81
CA VAL A 100 21.84 -9.19 -20.34
C VAL A 100 22.20 -8.92 -18.89
N TRP A 101 22.16 -7.64 -18.52
CA TRP A 101 22.31 -7.14 -17.16
C TRP A 101 21.20 -6.14 -16.85
N PHE A 102 20.54 -6.31 -15.71
CA PHE A 102 19.69 -5.27 -15.14
C PHE A 102 20.44 -4.43 -14.10
N GLU A 103 20.18 -3.14 -14.14
CA GLU A 103 20.55 -2.18 -13.10
C GLU A 103 19.29 -1.43 -12.66
N ALA A 104 19.12 -1.20 -11.36
CA ALA A 104 18.09 -0.31 -10.82
C ALA A 104 18.75 0.84 -10.08
N ASP A 105 18.40 2.07 -10.42
CA ASP A 105 18.91 3.29 -9.79
C ASP A 105 20.46 3.33 -9.77
N GLY A 106 21.09 2.80 -10.82
CA GLY A 106 22.55 2.69 -10.96
C GLY A 106 23.21 1.50 -10.24
N TYR A 107 22.43 0.59 -9.65
CA TYR A 107 22.95 -0.60 -8.95
C TYR A 107 22.58 -1.90 -9.66
N PRO A 108 23.52 -2.85 -9.81
CA PRO A 108 23.23 -4.13 -10.47
C PRO A 108 22.24 -4.98 -9.67
N LEU A 109 21.25 -5.56 -10.35
CA LEU A 109 20.25 -6.44 -9.72
C LEU A 109 20.70 -7.90 -9.59
N GLN A 110 21.79 -8.27 -10.25
CA GLN A 110 22.34 -9.62 -10.25
C GLN A 110 23.87 -9.60 -10.16
N ALA A 111 24.45 -10.68 -9.65
CA ALA A 111 25.91 -10.85 -9.56
C ALA A 111 26.54 -11.44 -10.83
N THR A 112 25.73 -12.07 -11.69
CA THR A 112 26.19 -12.77 -12.90
C THR A 112 25.30 -12.40 -14.08
N ALA A 113 25.91 -12.33 -15.27
CA ALA A 113 25.20 -12.05 -16.52
C ALA A 113 24.10 -13.10 -16.78
N ILE A 114 22.94 -12.65 -17.28
CA ILE A 114 21.79 -13.51 -17.55
C ILE A 114 21.81 -13.90 -19.04
N PRO A 115 21.78 -15.20 -19.40
CA PRO A 115 21.69 -15.60 -20.80
C PRO A 115 20.40 -15.10 -21.46
N VAL A 116 20.47 -14.59 -22.70
CA VAL A 116 19.26 -14.12 -23.43
C VAL A 116 18.18 -15.19 -23.54
N ALA A 117 18.57 -16.46 -23.61
CA ALA A 117 17.65 -17.60 -23.70
C ALA A 117 16.79 -17.80 -22.43
N GLN A 118 17.15 -17.16 -21.31
CA GLN A 118 16.34 -17.21 -20.09
C GLN A 118 15.05 -16.38 -20.22
N GLY A 119 15.07 -15.29 -21.00
CA GLY A 119 13.91 -14.42 -21.29
C GLY A 119 13.25 -13.73 -20.09
N SER A 120 13.71 -13.99 -18.88
CA SER A 120 13.16 -13.42 -17.65
C SER A 120 14.14 -13.40 -16.49
N HIS A 121 13.93 -12.49 -15.54
CA HIS A 121 14.70 -12.40 -14.30
C HIS A 121 13.80 -11.91 -13.16
N THR A 122 13.91 -12.51 -11.98
CA THR A 122 13.13 -12.08 -10.80
C THR A 122 14.05 -11.46 -9.76
N TYR A 123 13.67 -10.27 -9.27
CA TYR A 123 14.41 -9.55 -8.24
C TYR A 123 13.48 -9.08 -7.12
N LYS A 124 13.94 -9.22 -5.87
CA LYS A 124 13.22 -8.73 -4.69
C LYS A 124 13.79 -7.39 -4.24
N PHE A 125 13.07 -6.31 -4.51
CA PHE A 125 13.41 -4.98 -4.03
C PHE A 125 13.26 -4.88 -2.52
N THR A 126 14.18 -4.19 -1.86
CA THR A 126 14.06 -3.86 -0.42
C THR A 126 13.27 -2.57 -0.23
N GLY A 127 13.42 -1.60 -1.14
CA GLY A 127 12.60 -0.38 -1.17
C GLY A 127 11.43 -0.53 -2.13
N VAL A 128 10.25 -0.79 -1.57
CA VAL A 128 8.95 -0.84 -2.27
C VAL A 128 8.20 0.47 -2.11
N ASN A 129 7.16 0.67 -2.91
CA ASN A 129 6.29 1.84 -2.94
C ASN A 129 7.02 3.15 -3.32
N THR A 130 8.17 3.02 -3.97
CA THR A 130 8.95 4.11 -4.56
C THR A 130 9.22 3.77 -6.02
N GLN A 131 9.16 4.75 -6.91
CA GLN A 131 9.55 4.56 -8.30
C GLN A 131 11.01 4.10 -8.38
N ARG A 132 11.28 3.16 -9.29
CA ARG A 132 12.59 2.62 -9.64
C ARG A 132 12.83 2.88 -11.11
N HIS A 133 14.03 3.38 -11.43
CA HIS A 133 14.51 3.46 -12.80
C HIS A 133 15.36 2.23 -13.09
N VAL A 134 14.92 1.38 -14.02
CA VAL A 134 15.61 0.15 -14.38
C VAL A 134 16.12 0.20 -15.80
N VAL A 135 17.40 -0.13 -15.97
CA VAL A 135 18.08 -0.22 -17.25
C VAL A 135 18.41 -1.68 -17.55
N LEU A 136 18.03 -2.15 -18.72
CA LEU A 136 18.44 -3.43 -19.30
C LEU A 136 19.58 -3.19 -20.29
N GLN A 137 20.75 -3.76 -20.03
CA GLN A 137 21.89 -3.73 -20.92
C GLN A 137 22.04 -5.07 -21.65
N GLY A 138 22.01 -5.05 -22.98
CA GLY A 138 22.37 -6.19 -23.82
C GLY A 138 23.85 -6.20 -24.13
N ARG A 139 24.51 -7.34 -23.90
CA ARG A 139 25.95 -7.52 -24.12
C ARG A 139 26.26 -8.59 -25.15
N ASP A 140 27.32 -8.37 -25.91
CA ASP A 140 27.81 -9.31 -26.93
C ASP A 140 28.73 -10.40 -26.35
N GLN A 141 29.42 -11.15 -27.22
CA GLN A 141 30.33 -12.21 -26.80
C GLN A 141 31.62 -11.68 -26.12
N ALA A 142 31.98 -10.41 -26.35
CA ALA A 142 33.11 -9.75 -25.72
C ALA A 142 32.73 -9.05 -24.40
N ASP A 143 31.50 -9.26 -23.92
CA ASP A 143 30.92 -8.59 -22.74
C ASP A 143 30.86 -7.06 -22.89
N GLN A 144 30.77 -6.56 -24.12
CA GLN A 144 30.55 -5.14 -24.39
C GLN A 144 29.06 -4.84 -24.45
N THR A 145 28.62 -3.76 -23.81
CA THR A 145 27.24 -3.27 -23.95
C THR A 145 27.03 -2.76 -25.38
N VAL A 146 26.09 -3.40 -26.09
CA VAL A 146 25.78 -3.12 -27.50
C VAL A 146 24.34 -2.66 -27.72
N ALA A 147 23.48 -2.80 -26.71
CA ALA A 147 22.10 -2.32 -26.72
C ALA A 147 21.63 -1.99 -25.29
N THR A 148 20.67 -1.09 -25.17
CA THR A 148 20.03 -0.74 -23.89
C THR A 148 18.54 -0.51 -24.07
N ASP A 149 17.78 -0.77 -23.01
CA ASP A 149 16.39 -0.34 -22.86
C ASP A 149 16.15 0.06 -21.40
N GLU A 150 15.13 0.87 -21.14
CA GLU A 150 14.86 1.41 -19.82
C GLU A 150 13.36 1.42 -19.48
N VAL A 151 13.06 1.30 -18.20
CA VAL A 151 11.69 1.41 -17.69
C VAL A 151 11.70 2.02 -16.30
N ASP A 152 10.78 2.94 -16.05
CA ASP A 152 10.44 3.34 -14.69
C ASP A 152 9.17 2.65 -14.22
N PHE A 153 9.17 2.07 -13.03
CA PHE A 153 7.99 1.44 -12.43
C PHE A 153 8.07 1.52 -10.90
N THR A 154 7.02 1.15 -10.18
CA THR A 154 7.01 1.11 -8.70
C THR A 154 6.80 -0.33 -8.21
N PRO A 155 7.81 -1.00 -7.63
CA PRO A 155 7.60 -2.27 -6.94
C PRO A 155 6.74 -2.03 -5.70
N VAL A 156 5.65 -2.75 -5.51
CA VAL A 156 4.75 -2.60 -4.35
C VAL A 156 4.77 -3.86 -3.50
N SER A 157 4.75 -3.68 -2.18
CA SER A 157 4.56 -4.78 -1.22
C SER A 157 3.17 -4.69 -0.62
N CYS A 158 2.54 -5.85 -0.50
CA CYS A 158 1.28 -6.05 0.23
C CYS A 158 1.48 -6.30 1.72
N ILE A 159 2.73 -6.51 2.09
CA ILE A 159 3.18 -6.74 3.43
C ILE A 159 3.85 -5.47 3.90
N LEU A 160 3.25 -4.86 4.91
CA LEU A 160 3.83 -3.72 5.61
C LEU A 160 4.96 -4.21 6.52
N ALA A 161 6.03 -3.41 6.63
CA ALA A 161 7.09 -3.67 7.58
C ALA A 161 6.55 -3.57 9.02
N ASP A 162 7.11 -4.40 9.90
CA ASP A 162 6.72 -4.43 11.30
C ASP A 162 6.96 -3.07 12.01
N GLN A 163 6.18 -2.78 13.04
CA GLN A 163 6.16 -1.50 13.75
C GLN A 163 6.24 -1.70 15.28
N PRO A 164 6.76 -0.73 16.04
CA PRO A 164 6.85 -0.84 17.49
C PRO A 164 5.49 -0.71 18.18
N GLY A 165 5.39 -1.26 19.40
CA GLY A 165 4.23 -1.14 20.28
C GLY A 165 2.98 -1.83 19.71
N PHE A 166 1.80 -1.26 19.96
CA PHE A 166 0.54 -1.86 19.48
C PHE A 166 0.43 -1.95 17.96
N ASN A 167 1.09 -1.04 17.22
CA ASN A 167 1.10 -1.07 15.76
C ASN A 167 1.70 -2.37 15.21
N HIS A 168 2.58 -3.07 15.94
CA HIS A 168 3.01 -4.43 15.60
C HIS A 168 1.82 -5.34 15.25
N TYR A 169 0.81 -5.35 16.11
CA TYR A 169 -0.36 -6.21 15.97
C TYR A 169 -1.34 -5.70 14.92
N THR A 170 -1.46 -4.37 14.76
CA THR A 170 -2.22 -3.77 13.67
C THR A 170 -1.64 -4.17 12.32
N ILE A 171 -0.32 -4.07 12.16
CA ILE A 171 0.39 -4.49 10.95
C ILE A 171 0.27 -5.99 10.72
N ALA A 172 0.39 -6.81 11.77
CA ALA A 172 0.19 -8.25 11.68
C ALA A 172 -1.22 -8.61 11.20
N ALA A 173 -2.25 -7.90 11.66
CA ALA A 173 -3.63 -8.09 11.19
C ALA A 173 -3.77 -7.71 9.70
N ILE A 174 -3.25 -6.55 9.29
CA ILE A 174 -3.28 -6.11 7.87
C ILE A 174 -2.54 -7.08 6.96
N ASN A 175 -1.40 -7.59 7.40
CA ASN A 175 -0.56 -8.52 6.65
C ASN A 175 -1.14 -9.94 6.55
N ASN A 176 -2.19 -10.27 7.33
CA ASN A 176 -2.87 -11.55 7.21
C ASN A 176 -3.75 -11.59 5.96
N THR A 177 -3.14 -11.78 4.78
CA THR A 177 -3.84 -11.84 3.48
C THR A 177 -4.79 -13.03 3.34
N SER A 178 -4.65 -14.06 4.18
CA SER A 178 -5.62 -15.18 4.20
C SER A 178 -6.95 -14.79 4.85
N GLU A 179 -6.92 -13.81 5.76
CA GLU A 179 -8.10 -13.31 6.46
C GLU A 179 -8.63 -12.03 5.81
N TYR A 180 -7.73 -11.12 5.43
CA TYR A 180 -8.06 -9.89 4.72
C TYR A 180 -7.41 -9.89 3.34
N PRO A 181 -7.97 -10.69 2.41
CA PRO A 181 -7.49 -10.72 1.04
C PRO A 181 -7.68 -9.33 0.41
N LYS A 182 -6.74 -8.99 -0.46
CA LYS A 182 -6.67 -7.67 -1.12
C LYS A 182 -6.99 -7.78 -2.61
N ASP A 183 -7.66 -8.84 -2.99
CA ASP A 183 -7.98 -9.27 -4.37
C ASP A 183 -9.44 -8.95 -4.76
N GLY A 184 -10.14 -8.16 -3.95
CA GLY A 184 -11.54 -7.80 -4.17
C GLY A 184 -12.57 -8.85 -3.77
N SER A 185 -12.15 -9.98 -3.20
CA SER A 185 -13.08 -11.04 -2.73
C SER A 185 -13.97 -10.62 -1.57
N SER A 186 -13.61 -9.54 -0.86
CA SER A 186 -14.44 -8.89 0.15
C SER A 186 -14.85 -7.49 -0.31
N PRO A 187 -15.92 -7.35 -1.10
CA PRO A 187 -16.21 -6.10 -1.78
C PRO A 187 -16.58 -4.98 -0.80
N TYR A 188 -16.33 -3.75 -1.21
CA TYR A 188 -16.82 -2.59 -0.47
C TYR A 188 -18.34 -2.49 -0.60
N CYS A 189 -19.02 -2.40 0.54
CA CYS A 189 -20.47 -2.24 0.56
C CYS A 189 -20.87 -1.02 1.40
N TRP A 190 -21.65 -0.13 0.79
CA TRP A 190 -22.27 1.02 1.44
C TRP A 190 -23.70 1.25 0.92
N GLU A 191 -24.68 1.31 1.81
CA GLU A 191 -26.11 1.32 1.47
C GLU A 191 -26.67 2.70 1.06
N SER A 192 -25.88 3.62 0.51
CA SER A 192 -26.46 4.86 -0.06
C SER A 192 -27.05 4.67 -1.46
N GLN A 193 -26.83 3.53 -2.11
CA GLN A 193 -27.22 3.26 -3.51
C GLN A 193 -28.24 2.12 -3.71
N GLY A 194 -28.90 1.64 -2.65
CA GLY A 194 -30.05 0.73 -2.78
C GLY A 194 -29.73 -0.74 -3.03
N GLY A 195 -28.46 -1.15 -2.93
CA GLY A 195 -28.10 -2.55 -2.68
C GLY A 195 -28.14 -2.83 -1.18
N THR A 196 -28.69 -3.98 -0.76
CA THR A 196 -28.61 -4.43 0.63
C THR A 196 -27.17 -4.86 0.91
N CYS A 197 -26.41 -4.05 1.64
CA CYS A 197 -25.34 -4.61 2.46
C CYS A 197 -26.06 -5.44 3.52
N GLY A 198 -25.75 -6.72 3.65
CA GLY A 198 -26.48 -7.56 4.61
C GLY A 198 -26.41 -7.01 6.05
N ALA A 199 -26.96 -7.74 7.02
CA ALA A 199 -27.01 -7.33 8.44
C ALA A 199 -25.63 -7.22 9.15
N HIS A 200 -24.54 -7.11 8.39
CA HIS A 200 -23.16 -7.36 8.76
C HIS A 200 -22.31 -6.09 8.95
N TRP A 201 -22.92 -4.89 8.80
CA TRP A 201 -22.30 -3.59 9.08
C TRP A 201 -20.94 -3.36 8.40
N GLY A 202 -20.69 -4.06 7.27
CA GLY A 202 -19.44 -4.06 6.52
C GLY A 202 -18.21 -4.49 7.34
N MET A 203 -18.37 -5.53 8.15
CA MET A 203 -17.27 -6.32 8.66
C MET A 203 -17.05 -7.57 7.81
N VAL A 204 -15.80 -7.90 7.54
CA VAL A 204 -15.44 -9.07 6.74
C VAL A 204 -15.75 -10.34 7.53
N HIS A 205 -15.28 -10.44 8.78
CA HIS A 205 -15.42 -11.67 9.60
C HIS A 205 -16.30 -11.53 10.83
N ASP A 206 -15.81 -10.81 11.84
CA ASP A 206 -16.57 -10.41 13.01
C ASP A 206 -15.82 -9.39 13.85
N GLY A 207 -16.57 -8.50 14.48
CA GLY A 207 -16.07 -7.65 15.54
C GLY A 207 -16.21 -8.36 16.87
N LEU A 208 -15.18 -9.13 17.23
CA LEU A 208 -15.10 -9.83 18.51
C LEU A 208 -14.34 -8.97 19.54
N TYR A 209 -14.93 -8.73 20.70
CA TYR A 209 -14.30 -8.04 21.81
C TYR A 209 -14.68 -8.69 23.13
N THR A 210 -13.72 -8.87 24.04
CA THR A 210 -13.94 -9.51 25.35
C THR A 210 -14.67 -10.87 25.26
N ALA A 211 -14.27 -11.72 24.31
CA ALA A 211 -14.93 -12.98 23.95
C ALA A 211 -16.40 -12.88 23.48
N GLU A 212 -16.93 -11.67 23.26
CA GLU A 212 -18.28 -11.43 22.76
C GLU A 212 -18.26 -10.99 21.30
N LYS A 213 -19.19 -11.53 20.52
CA LYS A 213 -19.43 -11.11 19.13
C LYS A 213 -20.33 -9.88 19.13
N LEU A 214 -19.73 -8.71 18.98
CA LEU A 214 -20.43 -7.43 18.95
C LEU A 214 -21.05 -7.16 17.57
N PHE A 215 -20.35 -7.57 16.52
CA PHE A 215 -20.74 -7.30 15.14
C PHE A 215 -20.60 -8.59 14.32
N PRO A 216 -21.66 -9.05 13.64
CA PRO A 216 -21.56 -10.18 12.72
C PRO A 216 -20.84 -9.72 11.44
N GLY A 217 -19.83 -10.44 10.96
CA GLY A 217 -19.31 -10.19 9.62
C GLY A 217 -20.13 -10.88 8.54
N GLY A 218 -19.89 -10.44 7.30
CA GLY A 218 -20.73 -10.76 6.14
C GLY A 218 -19.98 -10.95 4.84
N GLY A 219 -18.65 -10.96 4.87
CA GLY A 219 -17.81 -11.06 3.69
C GLY A 219 -17.65 -9.75 2.92
N ASP A 220 -18.48 -8.74 3.17
CA ASP A 220 -18.33 -7.38 2.64
C ASP A 220 -17.61 -6.49 3.65
N CYS A 221 -16.94 -5.44 3.18
CA CYS A 221 -16.31 -4.47 4.06
C CYS A 221 -16.90 -3.06 3.91
N PHE A 222 -16.80 -2.28 4.98
CA PHE A 222 -17.15 -0.86 5.05
C PHE A 222 -16.04 -0.12 5.79
N CYS A 223 -15.77 1.14 5.43
CA CYS A 223 -14.54 1.83 5.84
C CYS A 223 -14.28 1.84 7.37
N SER A 224 -15.23 2.31 8.17
CA SER A 224 -15.10 2.34 9.63
C SER A 224 -15.30 0.98 10.28
N GLY A 225 -16.18 0.13 9.73
CA GLY A 225 -16.38 -1.24 10.20
C GLY A 225 -15.10 -2.07 10.09
N HIS A 226 -14.46 -2.06 8.92
CA HIS A 226 -13.23 -2.78 8.63
C HIS A 226 -12.05 -2.31 9.47
N THR A 227 -11.86 -0.99 9.60
CA THR A 227 -10.75 -0.48 10.43
C THR A 227 -10.96 -0.76 11.92
N LEU A 228 -12.20 -0.74 12.40
CA LEU A 228 -12.54 -1.18 13.76
C LEU A 228 -12.26 -2.68 13.92
N GLU A 229 -12.67 -3.50 12.96
CA GLU A 229 -12.39 -4.95 12.96
C GLU A 229 -10.89 -5.22 13.06
N ILE A 230 -10.06 -4.50 12.30
CA ILE A 230 -8.60 -4.61 12.38
C ILE A 230 -8.07 -4.22 13.77
N PHE A 231 -8.61 -3.18 14.41
CA PHE A 231 -8.25 -2.82 15.79
C PHE A 231 -8.60 -3.92 16.80
N LEU A 232 -9.82 -4.44 16.73
CA LEU A 232 -10.26 -5.53 17.60
C LEU A 232 -9.44 -6.80 17.37
N ARG A 233 -9.10 -7.08 16.10
CA ARG A 233 -8.24 -8.20 15.73
C ARG A 233 -6.81 -8.03 16.23
N ALA A 234 -6.23 -6.84 16.11
CA ALA A 234 -4.92 -6.51 16.64
C ALA A 234 -4.87 -6.76 18.16
N TYR A 235 -5.92 -6.40 18.89
CA TYR A 235 -5.98 -6.67 20.33
C TYR A 235 -6.00 -8.17 20.64
N ARG A 236 -6.74 -8.97 19.88
CA ARG A 236 -6.73 -10.43 20.04
C ARG A 236 -5.39 -11.07 19.73
N LEU A 237 -4.67 -10.55 18.73
CA LEU A 237 -3.30 -10.98 18.44
C LEU A 237 -2.36 -10.65 19.60
N TRP A 238 -2.51 -9.46 20.21
CA TRP A 238 -1.78 -9.08 21.43
C TRP A 238 -2.12 -10.00 22.60
N GLN A 239 -3.41 -10.28 22.85
CA GLN A 239 -3.84 -11.17 23.92
C GLN A 239 -3.23 -12.56 23.76
N LYS A 240 -3.25 -13.11 22.54
CA LYS A 240 -2.64 -14.39 22.21
C LYS A 240 -1.12 -14.39 22.45
N ASP A 241 -0.42 -13.35 22.00
CA ASP A 241 1.03 -13.22 22.16
C ASP A 241 1.44 -13.10 23.64
N LYS A 242 0.67 -12.34 24.43
CA LYS A 242 0.92 -12.14 25.87
C LYS A 242 0.31 -13.20 26.77
N ALA A 243 -0.35 -14.23 26.21
CA ALA A 243 -1.10 -15.24 26.94
C ALA A 243 -2.16 -14.65 27.91
N VAL A 244 -2.79 -13.54 27.50
CA VAL A 244 -3.90 -12.90 28.20
C VAL A 244 -5.22 -13.52 27.72
N ALA A 245 -6.15 -13.75 28.63
CA ALA A 245 -7.46 -14.33 28.30
C ALA A 245 -8.29 -13.37 27.43
N GLU A 246 -9.08 -13.92 26.50
CA GLU A 246 -9.85 -13.11 25.53
C GLU A 246 -10.92 -12.22 26.20
N ASP A 247 -11.35 -12.53 27.42
CA ASP A 247 -12.36 -11.79 28.20
C ASP A 247 -11.78 -10.58 28.97
N VAL A 248 -10.46 -10.39 28.95
CA VAL A 248 -9.80 -9.24 29.56
C VAL A 248 -10.01 -7.99 28.69
N PRO A 249 -10.48 -6.86 29.24
CA PRO A 249 -10.61 -5.61 28.49
C PRO A 249 -9.26 -4.99 28.13
N PHE A 250 -9.22 -4.26 27.01
CA PHE A 250 -8.07 -3.45 26.62
C PHE A 250 -7.77 -2.42 27.72
N THR A 251 -6.62 -2.58 28.38
CA THR A 251 -6.25 -1.83 29.59
C THR A 251 -4.91 -1.14 29.39
N VAL A 252 -4.88 0.17 29.65
CA VAL A 252 -3.64 0.97 29.66
C VAL A 252 -3.57 1.74 30.97
N GLY A 253 -2.66 1.32 31.85
CA GLY A 253 -2.58 1.88 33.20
C GLY A 253 -3.87 1.65 33.97
N ALA A 254 -4.53 2.73 34.41
CA ALA A 254 -5.81 2.66 35.12
C ALA A 254 -7.04 2.74 34.19
N ASN A 255 -6.82 2.96 32.88
CA ASN A 255 -7.90 3.12 31.91
C ASN A 255 -8.26 1.77 31.29
N GLN A 256 -9.56 1.53 31.11
CA GLN A 256 -10.08 0.31 30.49
C GLN A 256 -11.11 0.68 29.44
N LEU A 257 -11.00 0.06 28.27
CA LEU A 257 -12.04 0.10 27.25
C LEU A 257 -13.02 -1.05 27.51
N LEU A 258 -14.20 -0.76 28.03
CA LEU A 258 -15.17 -1.81 28.37
C LEU A 258 -15.99 -2.20 27.14
N ILE A 259 -16.57 -3.40 27.19
CA ILE A 259 -17.46 -3.89 26.12
C ILE A 259 -18.59 -2.91 25.81
N GLY A 260 -19.16 -2.27 26.86
CA GLY A 260 -20.24 -1.30 26.71
C GLY A 260 -19.84 0.01 26.00
N ASP A 261 -18.54 0.28 25.88
CA ASP A 261 -18.00 1.44 25.17
C ASP A 261 -17.84 1.15 23.67
N VAL A 262 -17.55 -0.11 23.32
CA VAL A 262 -17.33 -0.59 21.95
C VAL A 262 -18.63 -1.06 21.30
N ASP A 263 -19.54 -1.65 22.06
CA ASP A 263 -20.87 -2.04 21.57
C ASP A 263 -21.73 -0.77 21.36
N PRO A 264 -22.22 -0.49 20.13
CA PRO A 264 -23.09 0.66 19.85
C PRO A 264 -24.36 0.69 20.71
N TYR A 265 -24.81 -0.47 21.21
CA TYR A 265 -25.98 -0.61 22.08
C TYR A 265 -25.61 -1.02 23.51
N GLY A 266 -24.32 -0.95 23.84
CA GLY A 266 -23.77 -1.37 25.11
C GLY A 266 -24.27 -0.54 26.29
N SER A 267 -24.04 -1.04 27.50
CA SER A 267 -24.47 -0.39 28.75
C SER A 267 -23.89 1.03 28.95
N ASN A 268 -22.79 1.35 28.28
CA ASN A 268 -22.13 2.64 28.35
C ASN A 268 -22.43 3.51 27.11
N GLY A 269 -23.41 3.15 26.28
CA GLY A 269 -23.87 3.95 25.15
C GLY A 269 -22.97 3.91 23.91
N GLY A 270 -21.98 3.01 23.84
CA GLY A 270 -21.15 2.83 22.65
C GLY A 270 -20.29 4.05 22.31
N HIS A 271 -19.86 4.81 23.31
CA HIS A 271 -19.16 6.07 23.10
C HIS A 271 -17.87 5.92 22.28
N PHE A 272 -17.08 4.86 22.51
CA PHE A 272 -15.87 4.63 21.72
C PHE A 272 -16.21 4.32 20.26
N TYR A 273 -17.24 3.51 20.02
CA TYR A 273 -17.74 3.24 18.67
C TYR A 273 -18.21 4.52 17.95
N GLN A 274 -18.90 5.43 18.66
CA GLN A 274 -19.34 6.70 18.08
C GLN A 274 -18.16 7.59 17.67
N TYR A 275 -17.08 7.64 18.47
CA TYR A 275 -15.84 8.31 18.07
C TYR A 275 -15.22 7.66 16.83
N TRP A 276 -15.17 6.32 16.80
CA TRP A 276 -14.57 5.57 15.70
C TRP A 276 -15.22 5.86 14.35
N GLN A 277 -16.57 5.93 14.32
CA GLN A 277 -17.33 6.11 13.09
C GLN A 277 -16.98 7.39 12.34
N GLY A 278 -16.63 8.46 13.05
CA GLY A 278 -16.16 9.75 12.52
C GLY A 278 -17.03 10.37 11.43
N PHE A 279 -17.75 11.46 11.75
CA PHE A 279 -18.77 12.01 10.86
C PHE A 279 -18.31 13.27 10.11
N GLY A 280 -17.74 13.11 8.90
CA GLY A 280 -17.56 14.17 7.90
C GLY A 280 -16.88 15.48 8.35
N ILE A 281 -16.94 16.51 7.51
CA ILE A 281 -16.33 17.84 7.75
C ILE A 281 -16.89 18.53 9.02
N THR A 282 -18.02 18.06 9.55
CA THR A 282 -18.81 18.76 10.56
C THR A 282 -18.64 18.25 11.99
N ASN A 283 -18.07 17.06 12.21
CA ASN A 283 -17.94 16.50 13.57
C ASN A 283 -16.49 16.16 13.89
N GLU A 284 -16.05 16.53 15.10
CA GLU A 284 -14.69 16.30 15.64
C GLU A 284 -14.44 14.83 16.03
N ALA A 285 -15.50 14.02 16.06
CA ALA A 285 -15.42 12.60 16.38
C ALA A 285 -14.44 11.87 15.45
N SER A 286 -13.44 11.23 16.03
CA SER A 286 -12.46 10.41 15.32
C SER A 286 -11.94 9.30 16.22
N ALA A 287 -11.42 8.22 15.64
CA ALA A 287 -10.68 7.19 16.38
C ALA A 287 -9.53 7.80 17.19
N ALA A 288 -8.88 8.84 16.65
CA ALA A 288 -7.84 9.59 17.34
C ALA A 288 -8.35 10.24 18.64
N GLU A 289 -9.51 10.88 18.59
CA GLU A 289 -10.16 11.43 19.78
C GLU A 289 -10.61 10.31 20.74
N GLY A 290 -11.19 9.23 20.21
CA GLY A 290 -11.57 8.06 21.00
C GLY A 290 -10.41 7.50 21.81
N PHE A 291 -9.23 7.34 21.22
CA PHE A 291 -8.06 6.88 21.95
C PHE A 291 -7.64 7.81 23.09
N ALA A 292 -7.67 9.12 22.86
CA ALA A 292 -7.29 10.11 23.85
C ALA A 292 -8.32 10.21 24.99
N GLN A 293 -9.61 10.28 24.67
CA GLN A 293 -10.71 10.39 25.64
C GLN A 293 -10.77 9.18 26.57
N PHE A 294 -10.53 7.99 26.04
CA PHE A 294 -10.51 6.75 26.82
C PHE A 294 -9.14 6.50 27.49
N GLY A 295 -8.14 7.36 27.26
CA GLY A 295 -6.81 7.23 27.86
C GLY A 295 -6.07 5.95 27.47
N ILE A 296 -6.40 5.39 26.30
CA ILE A 296 -5.80 4.16 25.74
C ILE A 296 -4.86 4.46 24.57
N GLY A 297 -4.63 5.73 24.27
CA GLY A 297 -3.72 6.15 23.21
C GLY A 297 -3.56 7.67 23.18
N LYS A 298 -3.09 8.18 22.05
CA LYS A 298 -2.92 9.62 21.81
C LYS A 298 -3.39 10.03 20.41
N SER A 299 -3.80 11.29 20.29
CA SER A 299 -3.98 11.97 19.01
C SER A 299 -2.70 12.74 18.66
N PHE A 300 -2.39 12.88 17.37
CA PHE A 300 -1.28 13.68 16.88
C PHE A 300 -1.77 15.02 16.33
N ALA A 301 -1.14 16.11 16.76
CA ALA A 301 -1.28 17.39 16.09
C ALA A 301 -0.53 17.41 14.75
N GLN A 302 -0.86 18.35 13.87
CA GLN A 302 -0.18 18.49 12.57
C GLN A 302 1.34 18.73 12.69
N SER A 303 1.77 19.42 13.75
CA SER A 303 3.20 19.63 14.06
C SER A 303 3.93 18.33 14.46
N GLU A 304 3.20 17.24 14.68
CA GLU A 304 3.73 15.94 15.11
C GLU A 304 3.59 14.86 14.03
N TRP A 305 3.19 15.21 12.80
CA TRP A 305 3.02 14.25 11.71
C TRP A 305 4.29 13.47 11.34
N ASP A 306 5.47 13.97 11.69
CA ASP A 306 6.74 13.24 11.55
C ASP A 306 6.89 12.07 12.53
N GLN A 307 6.03 11.98 13.55
CA GLN A 307 6.00 10.88 14.52
C GLN A 307 4.98 9.78 14.18
N VAL A 308 4.15 10.02 13.16
CA VAL A 308 3.13 9.06 12.71
C VAL A 308 3.82 7.85 12.09
N LEU A 309 3.30 6.66 12.38
CA LEU A 309 3.86 5.38 11.94
C LEU A 309 2.79 4.57 11.21
N PRO A 310 3.21 3.67 10.29
CA PRO A 310 2.31 2.66 9.74
C PRO A 310 1.53 1.96 10.87
N GLY A 311 0.23 1.75 10.68
CA GLY A 311 -0.64 1.17 11.69
C GLY A 311 -1.38 2.18 12.59
N ASP A 312 -1.05 3.47 12.53
CA ASP A 312 -1.85 4.51 13.19
C ASP A 312 -3.23 4.64 12.53
N TYR A 313 -4.27 4.94 13.31
CA TYR A 313 -5.64 5.06 12.81
C TYR A 313 -5.93 6.50 12.42
N VAL A 314 -6.62 6.67 11.31
CA VAL A 314 -6.87 7.96 10.68
C VAL A 314 -8.34 8.12 10.35
N ASN A 315 -8.92 9.25 10.72
CA ASN A 315 -10.17 9.72 10.11
C ASN A 315 -9.83 10.90 9.22
N LEU A 316 -10.14 10.78 7.92
CA LEU A 316 -9.95 11.82 6.93
C LEU A 316 -11.29 12.36 6.43
N SER A 317 -11.31 13.62 6.02
CA SER A 317 -12.42 14.25 5.31
C SER A 317 -11.96 14.78 3.96
N ARG A 318 -12.86 14.81 2.97
CA ARG A 318 -12.59 15.29 1.62
C ARG A 318 -13.39 16.54 1.30
N THR A 319 -12.92 17.35 0.34
CA THR A 319 -13.65 18.53 -0.16
C THR A 319 -15.02 18.19 -0.75
N THR A 320 -15.23 16.94 -1.15
CA THR A 320 -16.52 16.40 -1.61
C THR A 320 -17.55 16.20 -0.48
N GLY A 321 -17.18 16.44 0.79
CA GLY A 321 -18.03 16.22 1.95
C GLY A 321 -18.05 14.76 2.43
N SER A 322 -17.36 13.85 1.74
CA SER A 322 -17.17 12.47 2.20
C SER A 322 -16.07 12.37 3.27
N GLY A 323 -16.07 11.26 4.01
CA GLY A 323 -15.04 10.94 4.99
C GLY A 323 -14.63 9.47 4.90
N HIS A 324 -13.56 9.12 5.61
CA HIS A 324 -13.05 7.76 5.63
C HIS A 324 -12.29 7.47 6.92
N ALA A 325 -12.58 6.33 7.54
CA ALA A 325 -11.73 5.75 8.58
C ALA A 325 -10.74 4.79 7.89
N VAL A 326 -9.45 5.02 8.10
CA VAL A 326 -8.35 4.31 7.45
C VAL A 326 -7.23 4.04 8.44
N ILE A 327 -6.26 3.22 8.04
CA ILE A 327 -5.04 2.98 8.79
C ILE A 327 -3.88 3.55 7.99
N PHE A 328 -3.13 4.46 8.59
CA PHE A 328 -1.98 5.10 7.99
C PHE A 328 -0.95 4.06 7.54
N VAL A 329 -0.37 4.27 6.37
CA VAL A 329 0.74 3.50 5.84
C VAL A 329 1.95 4.39 5.66
N ASP A 330 1.84 5.48 4.90
CA ASP A 330 2.97 6.38 4.66
C ASP A 330 2.50 7.77 4.23
N TRP A 331 3.39 8.74 4.27
CA TRP A 331 3.18 10.05 3.66
C TRP A 331 3.56 10.04 2.19
N ILE A 332 2.81 10.76 1.37
CA ILE A 332 3.27 11.16 0.03
C ILE A 332 4.01 12.47 0.19
N VAL A 333 5.30 12.48 -0.16
CA VAL A 333 6.17 13.63 0.01
C VAL A 333 6.68 14.10 -1.35
N GLU A 334 6.53 15.39 -1.62
CA GLU A 334 7.07 16.04 -2.81
C GLU A 334 7.84 17.29 -2.39
N ASN A 335 9.08 17.43 -2.88
CA ASN A 335 9.96 18.57 -2.56
C ASN A 335 10.10 18.83 -1.04
N GLY A 336 10.09 17.75 -0.24
CA GLY A 336 10.18 17.81 1.23
C GLY A 336 8.87 18.20 1.94
N ALA A 337 7.77 18.41 1.21
CA ALA A 337 6.45 18.69 1.76
C ALA A 337 5.54 17.46 1.71
N LYS A 338 4.78 17.20 2.77
CA LYS A 338 3.72 16.17 2.76
C LYS A 338 2.57 16.68 1.90
N VAL A 339 2.31 16.03 0.78
CA VAL A 339 1.27 16.40 -0.20
C VAL A 339 0.11 15.42 -0.22
N GLY A 340 0.18 14.32 0.51
CA GLY A 340 -0.86 13.31 0.59
C GLY A 340 -0.49 12.20 1.55
N LEU A 341 -1.29 11.13 1.58
CA LEU A 341 -1.00 9.93 2.35
C LEU A 341 -1.34 8.65 1.58
N ARG A 342 -0.59 7.61 1.88
CA ARG A 342 -0.95 6.23 1.60
C ARG A 342 -1.58 5.61 2.85
N TYR A 343 -2.64 4.84 2.66
CA TYR A 343 -3.36 4.20 3.75
C TYR A 343 -3.88 2.81 3.36
N TYR A 344 -4.23 2.01 4.37
CA TYR A 344 -4.97 0.76 4.24
C TYR A 344 -6.41 0.98 4.74
N GLY A 345 -7.38 0.44 4.02
CA GLY A 345 -8.78 0.54 4.39
C GLY A 345 -9.68 -0.25 3.45
N CYS A 346 -10.98 -0.13 3.64
CA CYS A 346 -11.97 -0.71 2.74
C CYS A 346 -12.51 0.36 1.79
N ASN A 347 -12.35 0.18 0.47
CA ASN A 347 -12.62 1.23 -0.52
C ASN A 347 -13.43 0.68 -1.70
N SER A 348 -14.26 1.53 -2.32
CA SER A 348 -15.05 1.18 -3.52
C SER A 348 -14.18 0.82 -4.72
N HIS A 349 -12.96 1.35 -4.73
CA HIS A 349 -11.89 1.07 -5.67
C HIS A 349 -10.59 1.13 -4.86
N GLY A 350 -9.57 0.38 -5.23
CA GLY A 350 -8.28 0.48 -4.59
C GLY A 350 -7.15 0.25 -5.58
N ASP A 351 -5.96 0.77 -5.26
CA ASP A 351 -4.70 0.33 -5.85
C ASP A 351 -4.39 -1.06 -5.29
N SER A 352 -5.27 -2.03 -5.54
CA SER A 352 -5.10 -3.35 -4.95
C SER A 352 -3.67 -3.80 -5.20
N CYS A 353 -3.11 -4.39 -4.15
CA CYS A 353 -1.95 -5.22 -4.26
C CYS A 353 -1.98 -5.94 -5.61
N PRO A 354 -1.06 -5.65 -6.55
CA PRO A 354 -1.09 -6.28 -7.86
C PRO A 354 -1.19 -7.78 -7.62
N ASP A 355 -2.36 -8.30 -7.96
CA ASP A 355 -2.67 -9.70 -7.86
C ASP A 355 -1.74 -10.39 -8.85
N GLU A 356 -1.07 -11.48 -8.49
CA GLU A 356 -0.23 -12.20 -9.46
C GLU A 356 -1.05 -12.64 -10.70
N THR A 357 -2.37 -12.78 -10.55
CA THR A 357 -3.33 -13.09 -11.61
C THR A 357 -4.02 -11.87 -12.23
N ASP A 358 -3.93 -10.70 -11.61
CA ASP A 358 -4.36 -9.39 -12.14
C ASP A 358 -3.36 -8.27 -11.75
N PRO A 359 -2.12 -8.32 -12.29
CA PRO A 359 -1.04 -7.43 -11.87
C PRO A 359 -1.26 -5.97 -12.27
N LEU A 360 -2.22 -5.73 -13.18
CA LEU A 360 -2.60 -4.42 -13.65
C LEU A 360 -3.81 -3.84 -12.89
N ASN A 361 -4.33 -4.56 -11.88
CA ASN A 361 -5.54 -4.19 -11.13
C ASN A 361 -6.71 -3.86 -12.09
N THR A 362 -6.83 -4.61 -13.18
CA THR A 362 -7.86 -4.41 -14.21
C THR A 362 -9.27 -4.69 -13.71
N THR A 363 -9.41 -5.38 -12.58
CA THR A 363 -10.71 -5.69 -11.97
C THR A 363 -11.28 -4.55 -11.12
N ASN A 364 -10.56 -3.43 -10.91
CA ASN A 364 -11.01 -2.35 -10.03
C ASN A 364 -11.44 -2.91 -8.65
N ASN A 365 -10.55 -3.69 -8.03
CA ASN A 365 -10.87 -4.44 -6.81
C ASN A 365 -11.38 -3.51 -5.70
N SER A 366 -12.68 -3.60 -5.41
CA SER A 366 -13.30 -3.00 -4.24
C SER A 366 -13.02 -3.89 -3.03
N GLY A 367 -12.76 -3.31 -1.86
CA GLY A 367 -12.55 -4.10 -0.65
C GLY A 367 -11.36 -3.65 0.21
N PRO A 368 -10.85 -4.51 1.11
CA PRO A 368 -9.65 -4.27 1.87
C PRO A 368 -8.46 -4.07 0.93
N SER A 369 -7.89 -2.87 0.90
CA SER A 369 -6.89 -2.49 -0.09
C SER A 369 -6.02 -1.33 0.41
N PHE A 370 -4.90 -1.12 -0.30
CA PHE A 370 -4.09 0.08 -0.14
C PHE A 370 -4.56 1.16 -1.10
N ASN A 371 -4.52 2.40 -0.65
CA ASN A 371 -4.92 3.56 -1.43
C ASN A 371 -3.97 4.71 -1.18
N THR A 372 -3.90 5.60 -2.16
CA THR A 372 -3.14 6.85 -2.09
C THR A 372 -4.07 8.00 -2.39
N GLU A 373 -4.08 9.01 -1.53
CA GLU A 373 -4.84 10.23 -1.76
C GLU A 373 -3.99 11.46 -1.47
N LEU A 374 -4.07 12.43 -2.38
CA LEU A 374 -3.41 13.73 -2.23
C LEU A 374 -4.29 14.71 -1.44
N PHE A 375 -3.65 15.69 -0.85
CA PHE A 375 -4.29 16.77 -0.12
C PHE A 375 -4.97 17.76 -1.07
N ASP A 376 -6.00 18.43 -0.55
CA ASP A 376 -6.61 19.59 -1.19
C ASP A 376 -5.55 20.67 -1.46
N GLY A 377 -5.60 21.24 -2.67
CA GLY A 377 -4.56 22.14 -3.18
C GLY A 377 -3.30 21.45 -3.73
N MET A 378 -3.16 20.13 -3.55
CA MET A 378 -2.03 19.32 -4.07
C MET A 378 -2.49 18.29 -5.11
N GLY A 379 -3.61 18.55 -5.78
CA GLY A 379 -4.17 17.64 -6.80
C GLY A 379 -5.08 16.53 -6.27
N GLY A 380 -5.35 16.50 -4.96
CA GLY A 380 -6.34 15.59 -4.38
C GLY A 380 -7.47 16.32 -3.65
N THR A 381 -8.22 15.58 -2.84
CA THR A 381 -9.41 16.09 -2.16
C THR A 381 -9.35 16.00 -0.64
N VAL A 382 -8.34 15.33 -0.07
CA VAL A 382 -8.21 15.16 1.39
C VAL A 382 -7.91 16.50 2.05
N ILE A 383 -8.72 16.92 3.01
CA ILE A 383 -8.58 18.20 3.69
C ILE A 383 -7.61 18.05 4.87
N PRO A 384 -6.38 18.60 4.85
CA PRO A 384 -5.37 18.35 5.89
C PRO A 384 -5.81 18.76 7.30
N LYS A 385 -6.60 19.85 7.41
CA LYS A 385 -7.12 20.34 8.70
C LYS A 385 -8.20 19.43 9.32
N TYR A 386 -8.73 18.47 8.56
CA TYR A 386 -9.69 17.45 9.03
C TYR A 386 -9.11 16.04 8.87
N LEU A 387 -7.79 15.94 9.01
CA LEU A 387 -7.07 14.68 9.09
C LEU A 387 -6.71 14.42 10.56
N PHE A 388 -7.44 13.52 11.19
CA PHE A 388 -7.27 13.16 12.60
C PHE A 388 -6.51 11.84 12.67
N ILE A 389 -5.35 11.83 13.33
CA ILE A 389 -4.46 10.66 13.41
C ILE A 389 -4.27 10.30 14.87
N GLY A 390 -4.43 9.02 15.20
CA GLY A 390 -4.26 8.50 16.55
C GLY A 390 -3.52 7.18 16.61
N ARG A 391 -2.77 6.99 17.69
CA ARG A 391 -2.07 5.76 18.00
C ARG A 391 -2.60 5.17 19.30
N ALA A 392 -3.01 3.92 19.27
CA ALA A 392 -3.29 3.14 20.48
C ALA A 392 -1.97 2.81 21.20
N PHE A 393 -1.96 2.93 22.52
CA PHE A 393 -0.86 2.44 23.33
C PHE A 393 -0.93 0.92 23.43
N GLU A 394 0.23 0.28 23.64
CA GLU A 394 0.24 -1.15 23.93
C GLU A 394 -0.42 -1.39 25.29
N PRO A 395 -1.37 -2.35 25.40
CA PRO A 395 -1.95 -2.72 26.69
C PRO A 395 -0.87 -3.27 27.64
N GLY A 396 -1.09 -3.10 28.95
CA GLY A 396 -0.09 -3.42 29.98
C GLY A 396 -0.64 -4.09 31.23
#